data_AF-A0A7R9HCC1-F1
#
_entry.id   AF-A0A7R9HCC1-F1
#
_cell.length_a   1.000
_cell.length_b   1.000
_cell.length_c   1.000
_cell.angle_alpha   90.00
_cell.angle_beta   90.00
_cell.angle_gamma   90.00
#
_symmetry.space_group_name_H-M   'P 1'
#
loop_
_entity.id
_entity.type
_entity.pdbx_description
1 polymer ?
#
loop_
_entity_poly.entity_id
_entity_poly.type
_entity_poly.pdbx_seq_one_letter_code
_entity_poly.pdbx_strand_id
1 'polypeptide(L)'
;MCLLQTLESNLRRKDIYQALTTNMSEIFTFILRIIEEHCRQFQALSSQMNHPAMAAHARVVQVSVAIFPVSHVTLAGSFDWVYIILLFDLVVFQVALLTLTGFVEWVSISHIMSNDGRLLHVLCLLLADPHFNTSAAECLLQIVNRKGRLEDRRPLMILFSADAIKYMFEAAGTSSDKILDEPHYFFLKKLTQVIQVNLLTFGNMSSNISAHFTLWLKPSFIRL
;
A
#
# COMPACT_ATOMS: atom_id res chain seq x y z
N MET A 1 -3.79 3.36 -18.67
CA MET A 1 -4.30 4.08 -19.87
C MET A 1 -5.84 4.06 -20.00
N CYS A 2 -6.63 3.76 -18.95
CA CYS A 2 -8.01 3.27 -19.14
C CYS A 2 -9.15 4.04 -18.42
N LEU A 3 -9.07 5.35 -18.15
CA LEU A 3 -10.20 6.03 -17.46
C LEU A 3 -10.82 7.26 -18.15
N LEU A 4 -10.21 7.82 -19.21
CA LEU A 4 -10.79 9.01 -19.89
C LEU A 4 -10.81 8.93 -21.42
N GLN A 5 -10.44 7.79 -22.02
CA GLN A 5 -10.59 7.57 -23.47
C GLN A 5 -12.06 7.37 -23.89
N THR A 6 -12.96 7.10 -22.96
CA THR A 6 -14.42 6.94 -23.19
C THR A 6 -15.16 8.27 -23.36
N LEU A 7 -14.52 9.41 -23.10
CA LEU A 7 -15.08 10.72 -23.41
C LEU A 7 -14.72 11.10 -24.86
N GLU A 8 -15.72 11.05 -25.76
CA GLU A 8 -15.59 11.44 -27.16
C GLU A 8 -15.19 12.92 -27.34
N SER A 9 -15.59 13.78 -26.40
CA SER A 9 -15.24 15.21 -26.44
C SER A 9 -13.87 15.50 -25.81
N ASN A 10 -12.92 15.91 -26.65
CA ASN A 10 -11.58 16.34 -26.23
C ASN A 10 -11.60 17.58 -25.31
N LEU A 11 -12.59 18.46 -25.45
CA LEU A 11 -12.72 19.66 -24.61
C LEU A 11 -13.08 19.28 -23.17
N ARG A 12 -14.15 18.49 -23.00
CA ARG A 12 -14.57 17.99 -21.68
C ARG A 12 -13.45 17.23 -20.96
N ARG A 13 -12.65 16.45 -21.72
CA ARG A 13 -11.49 15.74 -21.18
C ARG A 13 -10.46 16.71 -20.58
N LYS A 14 -10.14 17.80 -21.29
CA LYS A 14 -9.21 18.83 -20.79
C LYS A 14 -9.75 19.53 -19.54
N ASP A 15 -11.03 19.90 -19.55
CA ASP A 15 -11.67 20.57 -18.41
C ASP A 15 -11.65 19.69 -17.15
N ILE A 16 -11.92 18.39 -17.30
CA ILE A 16 -11.86 17.42 -16.21
C ILE A 16 -10.42 17.25 -15.70
N TYR A 17 -9.42 17.13 -16.59
CA TYR A 17 -8.03 17.02 -16.16
C TYR A 17 -7.56 18.28 -15.43
N GLN A 18 -7.97 19.46 -15.89
CA GLN A 18 -7.66 20.72 -15.25
C GLN A 18 -8.30 20.79 -13.86
N ALA A 19 -9.61 20.52 -13.74
CA ALA A 19 -10.30 20.49 -12.47
C ALA A 19 -9.69 19.48 -11.49
N LEU A 20 -9.34 18.28 -11.98
CA LEU A 20 -8.68 17.26 -11.18
C LEU A 20 -7.34 17.77 -10.65
N THR A 21 -6.50 18.33 -11.53
CA THR A 21 -5.17 18.86 -11.18
C THR A 21 -5.26 19.99 -10.16
N THR A 22 -6.20 20.92 -10.33
CA THR A 22 -6.45 22.02 -9.40
C THR A 22 -6.83 21.52 -8.01
N ASN A 23 -7.63 20.46 -7.93
CA ASN A 23 -8.11 19.88 -6.67
C ASN A 23 -7.24 18.71 -6.17
N MET A 24 -6.09 18.42 -6.80
CA MET A 24 -5.29 17.23 -6.46
C MET A 24 -4.80 17.23 -5.01
N SER A 25 -4.43 18.39 -4.47
CA SER A 25 -3.99 18.50 -3.09
C SER A 25 -5.08 18.08 -2.11
N GLU A 26 -6.32 18.52 -2.34
CA GLU A 26 -7.48 18.17 -1.52
C GLU A 26 -7.87 16.70 -1.68
N ILE A 27 -7.93 16.21 -2.92
CA ILE A 27 -8.25 14.79 -3.22
C ILE A 27 -7.23 13.87 -2.54
N PHE A 28 -5.94 14.18 -2.67
CA PHE A 28 -4.88 13.38 -2.08
C PHE A 28 -4.91 13.41 -0.56
N THR A 29 -5.14 14.59 0.03
CA THR A 29 -5.31 14.74 1.48
C THR A 29 -6.53 13.97 1.97
N PHE A 30 -7.63 13.99 1.23
CA PHE A 30 -8.83 13.23 1.55
C PHE A 30 -8.58 11.72 1.52
N ILE A 31 -7.95 11.20 0.47
CA ILE A 31 -7.60 9.77 0.35
C ILE A 31 -6.65 9.36 1.50
N LEU A 32 -5.64 10.18 1.80
CA LEU A 32 -4.74 9.94 2.93
C LEU A 32 -5.47 9.89 4.27
N ARG A 33 -6.40 10.81 4.52
CA ARG A 33 -7.21 10.82 5.74
C ARG A 33 -8.07 9.57 5.86
N ILE A 34 -8.66 9.09 4.77
CA ILE A 34 -9.41 7.82 4.75
C ILE A 34 -8.50 6.67 5.15
N ILE A 35 -7.34 6.55 4.50
CA ILE A 35 -6.35 5.48 4.79
C ILE A 35 -5.96 5.55 6.27
N GLU A 36 -5.54 6.70 6.78
CA GLU A 36 -5.11 6.85 8.16
C GLU A 36 -6.23 6.57 9.18
N GLU A 37 -7.44 7.03 8.92
CA GLU A 37 -8.58 6.85 9.83
C GLU A 37 -9.01 5.38 9.90
N HIS A 38 -9.24 4.74 8.74
CA HIS A 38 -9.63 3.32 8.72
C HIS A 38 -8.50 2.41 9.20
N CYS A 39 -7.22 2.80 9.05
CA CYS A 39 -6.10 2.06 9.64
C CYS A 39 -6.16 2.09 11.17
N ARG A 40 -6.41 3.27 11.77
CA ARG A 40 -6.55 3.40 13.23
C ARG A 40 -7.73 2.60 13.75
N GLN A 41 -8.88 2.68 13.08
CA GLN A 41 -10.10 1.96 13.46
C GLN A 41 -9.89 0.44 13.36
N PHE A 42 -9.30 -0.03 12.26
CA PHE A 42 -8.96 -1.44 12.09
C PHE A 42 -8.00 -1.93 13.18
N GLN A 43 -6.93 -1.20 13.50
CA GLN A 43 -5.98 -1.59 14.55
C GLN A 43 -6.64 -1.63 15.93
N ALA A 44 -7.48 -0.63 16.25
CA ALA A 44 -8.20 -0.59 17.52
C ALA A 44 -9.16 -1.77 17.68
N LEU A 45 -9.94 -2.08 16.64
CA LEU A 45 -10.89 -3.19 16.65
C LEU A 45 -10.20 -4.56 16.60
N SER A 46 -9.10 -4.67 15.85
CA SER A 46 -8.29 -5.90 15.78
C SER A 46 -7.66 -6.25 17.13
N SER A 47 -7.19 -5.24 17.90
CA SER A 47 -6.64 -5.46 19.25
C SER A 47 -7.67 -5.98 20.27
N GLN A 48 -8.96 -5.73 20.01
CA GLN A 48 -10.05 -6.21 20.87
C GLN A 48 -10.46 -7.66 20.54
N MET A 49 -10.12 -8.15 19.34
CA MET A 49 -10.47 -9.49 18.89
C MET A 49 -9.28 -10.46 18.97
N ASN A 50 -9.24 -11.27 20.04
CA ASN A 50 -8.28 -12.37 20.21
C ASN A 50 -8.61 -13.63 19.34
N HIS A 51 -9.14 -13.48 18.12
CA HIS A 51 -9.59 -14.62 17.32
C HIS A 51 -8.90 -14.75 15.94
N PRO A 52 -8.35 -15.93 15.57
CA PRO A 52 -7.61 -16.15 14.32
C PRO A 52 -8.47 -16.16 13.04
N ALA A 53 -9.77 -15.85 13.12
CA ALA A 53 -10.72 -15.92 12.01
C ALA A 53 -10.58 -14.80 10.96
N MET A 54 -9.89 -13.70 11.29
CA MET A 54 -9.66 -12.55 10.40
C MET A 54 -8.77 -12.89 9.18
N ALA A 55 -7.83 -13.83 9.34
CA ALA A 55 -6.91 -14.25 8.26
C ALA A 55 -7.63 -15.00 7.11
N ALA A 56 -8.77 -15.64 7.39
CA ALA A 56 -9.53 -16.38 6.40
C ALA A 56 -10.44 -15.47 5.53
N HIS A 57 -10.98 -14.38 6.09
CA HIS A 57 -11.95 -13.53 5.40
C HIS A 57 -11.32 -12.43 4.54
N ALA A 58 -10.05 -12.07 4.74
CA ALA A 58 -9.35 -11.11 3.87
C ALA A 58 -9.20 -11.60 2.41
N ARG A 59 -9.20 -12.92 2.15
CA ARG A 59 -9.21 -13.47 0.78
C ARG A 59 -10.58 -13.46 0.10
N VAL A 60 -11.64 -13.25 0.88
CA VAL A 60 -13.03 -13.39 0.43
C VAL A 60 -13.61 -12.06 -0.05
N VAL A 61 -12.94 -10.94 0.22
CA VAL A 61 -13.39 -9.56 -0.09
C VAL A 61 -13.47 -9.25 -1.59
N GLN A 62 -12.84 -10.05 -2.49
CA GLN A 62 -13.02 -9.85 -3.93
C GLN A 62 -14.16 -10.68 -4.57
N VAL A 63 -14.82 -11.58 -3.84
CA VAL A 63 -15.83 -12.49 -4.43
C VAL A 63 -17.15 -12.57 -3.65
N SER A 64 -17.24 -12.05 -2.43
CA SER A 64 -18.36 -12.35 -1.51
C SER A 64 -19.52 -11.34 -1.44
N VAL A 65 -19.66 -10.43 -2.40
CA VAL A 65 -20.97 -9.75 -2.60
C VAL A 65 -22.01 -10.70 -3.24
N ALA A 66 -21.63 -11.92 -3.67
CA ALA A 66 -22.56 -12.80 -4.39
C ALA A 66 -22.89 -14.16 -3.76
N ILE A 67 -22.12 -14.73 -2.80
CA ILE A 67 -22.36 -16.11 -2.35
C ILE A 67 -21.95 -16.32 -0.89
N PHE A 68 -22.76 -15.89 0.07
CA PHE A 68 -22.86 -16.59 1.34
C PHE A 68 -24.33 -16.91 1.59
N PRO A 69 -24.77 -18.17 1.42
CA PRO A 69 -26.09 -18.56 1.87
C PRO A 69 -26.07 -18.49 3.40
N VAL A 70 -26.91 -17.61 3.94
CA VAL A 70 -27.22 -17.51 5.36
C VAL A 70 -27.89 -18.82 5.77
N SER A 71 -27.11 -19.81 6.22
CA SER A 71 -27.65 -21.06 6.73
C SER A 71 -26.68 -21.68 7.74
N HIS A 72 -27.11 -21.69 9.00
CA HIS A 72 -26.56 -22.42 10.15
C HIS A 72 -25.28 -21.91 10.83
N VAL A 73 -25.43 -20.83 11.62
CA VAL A 73 -24.98 -20.85 13.03
C VAL A 73 -26.02 -20.12 13.86
N THR A 74 -26.79 -20.86 14.64
CA THR A 74 -27.75 -20.31 15.61
C THR A 74 -27.30 -20.67 17.02
N LEU A 75 -27.16 -19.62 17.84
CA LEU A 75 -27.36 -19.55 19.29
C LEU A 75 -26.15 -19.82 20.23
N ALA A 76 -25.37 -18.78 20.47
CA ALA A 76 -25.20 -18.17 21.81
C ALA A 76 -24.48 -16.81 21.71
N GLY A 77 -25.19 -15.71 21.98
CA GLY A 77 -24.61 -14.39 22.27
C GLY A 77 -24.23 -13.52 21.05
N SER A 78 -24.89 -12.35 20.94
CA SER A 78 -24.54 -11.17 20.12
C SER A 78 -24.20 -11.41 18.65
N PHE A 79 -25.06 -10.89 17.76
CA PHE A 79 -24.67 -10.56 16.39
C PHE A 79 -23.41 -9.69 16.47
N ASP A 80 -22.27 -10.21 16.04
CA ASP A 80 -20.96 -9.65 16.35
C ASP A 80 -20.66 -8.51 15.36
N TRP A 81 -21.35 -7.39 15.54
CA TRP A 81 -21.28 -6.19 14.68
C TRP A 81 -19.84 -5.72 14.44
N VAL A 82 -18.93 -6.04 15.36
CA VAL A 82 -17.49 -5.79 15.26
C VAL A 82 -16.89 -6.42 14.00
N TYR A 83 -17.28 -7.65 13.64
CA TYR A 83 -16.79 -8.31 12.41
C TYR A 83 -17.30 -7.61 11.14
N ILE A 84 -18.56 -7.16 11.13
CA ILE A 84 -19.11 -6.44 9.97
C ILE A 84 -18.40 -5.09 9.80
N ILE A 85 -18.13 -4.38 10.91
CA ILE A 85 -17.40 -3.11 10.89
C ILE A 85 -15.96 -3.33 10.41
N LEU A 86 -15.26 -4.34 10.92
CA LEU A 86 -13.90 -4.70 10.48
C LEU A 86 -13.84 -5.06 9.00
N LEU A 87 -14.81 -5.83 8.49
CA LEU A 87 -14.88 -6.16 7.07
C LEU A 87 -15.12 -4.92 6.22
N PHE A 88 -15.99 -4.01 6.66
CA PHE A 88 -16.23 -2.75 5.97
C PHE A 88 -14.97 -1.86 5.95
N ASP A 89 -14.29 -1.71 7.09
CA ASP A 89 -13.06 -0.93 7.19
C ASP A 89 -11.95 -1.47 6.29
N LEU A 90 -11.81 -2.81 6.24
CA LEU A 90 -10.85 -3.46 5.37
C LEU A 90 -11.13 -3.18 3.88
N VAL A 91 -12.41 -3.25 3.46
CA VAL A 91 -12.84 -2.96 2.09
C VAL A 91 -12.57 -1.50 1.73
N VAL A 92 -13.02 -0.56 2.58
CA VAL A 92 -12.86 0.87 2.33
C VAL A 92 -11.38 1.22 2.21
N PHE A 93 -10.55 0.66 3.09
CA PHE A 93 -9.13 0.86 3.06
C PHE A 93 -8.48 0.32 1.77
N GLN A 94 -8.84 -0.90 1.35
CA GLN A 94 -8.32 -1.49 0.12
C GLN A 94 -8.73 -0.69 -1.13
N VAL A 95 -9.97 -0.20 -1.18
CA VAL A 95 -10.45 0.68 -2.27
C VAL A 95 -9.70 2.02 -2.25
N ALA A 96 -9.43 2.58 -1.08
CA ALA A 96 -8.67 3.82 -0.96
C ALA A 96 -7.22 3.64 -1.44
N LEU A 97 -6.55 2.54 -1.07
CA LEU A 97 -5.20 2.23 -1.55
C LEU A 97 -5.16 1.95 -3.06
N LEU A 98 -6.16 1.25 -3.61
CA LEU A 98 -6.24 1.01 -5.05
C LEU A 98 -6.43 2.33 -5.83
N THR A 99 -7.32 3.18 -5.32
CA THR A 99 -7.57 4.52 -5.87
C THR A 99 -6.30 5.36 -5.82
N LEU A 100 -5.61 5.36 -4.67
CA LEU A 100 -4.32 6.03 -4.51
C LEU A 100 -3.28 5.51 -5.51
N THR A 101 -3.15 4.19 -5.64
CA THR A 101 -2.23 3.52 -6.57
C THR A 101 -2.48 3.98 -8.02
N GLY A 102 -3.75 4.18 -8.39
CA GLY A 102 -4.13 4.73 -9.69
C GLY A 102 -3.75 6.19 -9.90
N PHE A 103 -3.64 7.00 -8.84
CA PHE A 103 -3.29 8.42 -8.91
C PHE A 103 -1.79 8.72 -8.74
N VAL A 104 -1.09 7.94 -7.92
CA VAL A 104 0.33 8.19 -7.58
C VAL A 104 1.27 8.03 -8.76
N GLU A 105 0.87 7.43 -9.87
CA GLU A 105 1.66 7.44 -11.11
C GLU A 105 1.62 8.82 -11.82
N TRP A 106 0.49 9.53 -11.71
CA TRP A 106 0.17 10.71 -12.54
C TRP A 106 0.27 12.05 -11.81
N VAL A 107 0.02 12.05 -10.51
CA VAL A 107 0.02 13.29 -9.70
C VAL A 107 1.42 13.91 -9.63
N SER A 108 1.58 15.22 -9.42
CA SER A 108 2.93 15.79 -9.18
C SER A 108 3.59 15.17 -7.94
N ILE A 109 4.92 15.01 -7.98
CA ILE A 109 5.71 14.50 -6.85
C ILE A 109 5.61 15.40 -5.60
N SER A 110 5.32 16.70 -5.80
CA SER A 110 5.06 17.64 -4.71
C SER A 110 3.91 17.17 -3.82
N HIS A 111 2.87 16.54 -4.39
CA HIS A 111 1.75 16.02 -3.61
C HIS A 111 2.12 14.74 -2.86
N ILE A 112 2.93 13.87 -3.47
CA ILE A 112 3.44 12.64 -2.83
C ILE A 112 4.31 12.98 -1.62
N MET A 113 5.12 14.03 -1.77
CA MET A 113 6.03 14.51 -0.73
C MET A 113 5.41 15.54 0.21
N SER A 114 4.11 15.81 0.08
CA SER A 114 3.40 16.68 1.02
C SER A 114 3.54 16.17 2.45
N ASN A 115 3.56 17.10 3.40
CA ASN A 115 3.69 16.81 4.83
C ASN A 115 4.90 15.91 5.14
N ASP A 116 6.07 16.29 4.60
CA ASP A 116 7.34 15.58 4.79
C ASP A 116 7.31 14.10 4.36
N GLY A 117 6.63 13.81 3.24
CA GLY A 117 6.51 12.44 2.74
C GLY A 117 5.67 11.53 3.64
N ARG A 118 4.70 12.09 4.40
CA ARG A 118 3.80 11.34 5.28
C ARG A 118 3.16 10.12 4.59
N LEU A 119 2.78 10.24 3.31
CA LEU A 119 2.26 9.10 2.55
C LEU A 119 3.25 7.93 2.56
N LEU A 120 4.51 8.19 2.21
CA LEU A 120 5.54 7.16 2.12
C LEU A 120 5.76 6.49 3.48
N HIS A 121 5.74 7.28 4.55
CA HIS A 121 5.84 6.77 5.91
C HIS A 121 4.66 5.84 6.27
N VAL A 122 3.41 6.26 5.97
CA VAL A 122 2.22 5.43 6.17
C VAL A 122 2.30 4.13 5.36
N LEU A 123 2.71 4.22 4.08
CA LEU A 123 2.89 3.02 3.25
C LEU A 123 3.95 2.07 3.80
N CYS A 124 5.07 2.58 4.32
CA CYS A 124 6.10 1.77 4.96
C CYS A 124 5.58 1.06 6.23
N LEU A 125 4.80 1.76 7.07
CA LEU A 125 4.16 1.16 8.25
C LEU A 125 3.21 0.01 7.87
N LEU A 126 2.43 0.20 6.80
CA LEU A 126 1.47 -0.79 6.31
C LEU A 126 2.12 -2.07 5.76
N LEU A 127 3.41 -2.06 5.45
CA LEU A 127 4.14 -3.26 5.02
C LEU A 127 4.16 -4.34 6.12
N ALA A 128 4.08 -3.95 7.39
CA ALA A 128 4.10 -4.88 8.52
C ALA A 128 2.78 -5.65 8.66
N ASP A 129 1.66 -5.13 8.13
CA ASP A 129 0.34 -5.75 8.27
C ASP A 129 0.06 -6.74 7.13
N PRO A 130 -0.16 -8.05 7.40
CA PRO A 130 -0.41 -9.05 6.37
C PRO A 130 -1.61 -8.77 5.47
N HIS A 131 -2.59 -7.99 5.94
CA HIS A 131 -3.79 -7.67 5.16
C HIS A 131 -3.54 -6.58 4.12
N PHE A 132 -2.57 -5.69 4.38
CA PHE A 132 -2.32 -4.50 3.57
C PHE A 132 -0.96 -4.50 2.87
N ASN A 133 -0.04 -5.37 3.28
CA ASN A 133 1.36 -5.39 2.84
C ASN A 133 1.52 -5.37 1.31
N THR A 134 0.69 -6.13 0.60
CA THR A 134 0.75 -6.30 -0.85
C THR A 134 0.25 -5.05 -1.56
N SER A 135 -0.88 -4.49 -1.12
CA SER A 135 -1.42 -3.25 -1.67
C SER A 135 -0.52 -2.05 -1.37
N ALA A 136 0.08 -2.00 -0.18
CA ALA A 136 1.04 -0.97 0.19
C ALA A 136 2.33 -1.09 -0.65
N ALA A 137 2.88 -2.30 -0.82
CA ALA A 137 4.05 -2.55 -1.66
C ALA A 137 3.78 -2.22 -3.14
N GLU A 138 2.57 -2.49 -3.64
CA GLU A 138 2.19 -2.12 -5.00
C GLU A 138 2.08 -0.60 -5.17
N CYS A 139 1.50 0.10 -4.20
CA CYS A 139 1.44 1.56 -4.21
C CYS A 139 2.85 2.18 -4.20
N LEU A 140 3.73 1.68 -3.31
CA LEU A 140 5.14 2.09 -3.27
C LEU A 140 5.85 1.80 -4.60
N LEU A 141 5.58 0.64 -5.22
CA LEU A 141 6.17 0.27 -6.50
C LEU A 141 5.78 1.26 -7.60
N GLN A 142 4.53 1.69 -7.66
CA GLN A 142 4.09 2.71 -8.61
C GLN A 142 4.80 4.05 -8.36
N ILE A 143 5.01 4.44 -7.10
CA ILE A 143 5.70 5.68 -6.75
C ILE A 143 7.18 5.64 -7.18
N VAL A 144 7.89 4.54 -6.92
CA VAL A 144 9.32 4.43 -7.29
C VAL A 144 9.53 4.25 -8.79
N ASN A 145 8.58 3.61 -9.50
CA ASN A 145 8.61 3.43 -10.97
C ASN A 145 8.11 4.64 -11.76
N ARG A 146 7.74 5.74 -11.09
CA ARG A 146 7.26 6.96 -11.77
C ARG A 146 8.23 7.37 -12.88
N LYS A 147 7.69 7.83 -14.01
CA LYS A 147 8.48 8.38 -15.11
C LYS A 147 8.78 9.86 -14.88
N GLY A 148 9.80 10.41 -15.55
CA GLY A 148 10.22 11.81 -15.38
C GLY A 148 11.73 11.97 -15.16
N ARG A 149 12.16 13.20 -14.88
CA ARG A 149 13.59 13.51 -14.66
C ARG A 149 14.03 13.04 -13.28
N LEU A 150 15.32 12.75 -13.12
CA LEU A 150 15.89 12.28 -11.85
C LEU A 150 15.86 13.37 -10.77
N GLU A 151 16.03 14.63 -11.17
CA GLU A 151 16.01 15.81 -10.29
C GLU A 151 14.70 15.91 -9.49
N ASP A 152 13.56 15.73 -10.16
CA ASP A 152 12.23 15.76 -9.54
C ASP A 152 12.01 14.59 -8.57
N ARG A 153 12.71 13.48 -8.79
CA ARG A 153 12.56 12.25 -7.98
C ARG A 153 13.47 12.21 -6.77
N ARG A 154 14.43 13.12 -6.64
CA ARG A 154 15.34 13.20 -5.48
C ARG A 154 14.62 13.13 -4.11
N PRO A 155 13.44 13.73 -3.91
CA PRO A 155 12.69 13.59 -2.65
C PRO A 155 12.34 12.15 -2.24
N LEU A 156 12.24 11.20 -3.20
CA LEU A 156 11.97 9.79 -2.90
C LEU A 156 13.12 9.08 -2.18
N MET A 157 14.29 9.72 -2.07
CA MET A 157 15.40 9.22 -1.26
C MET A 157 15.05 9.06 0.22
N ILE A 158 13.93 9.63 0.70
CA ILE A 158 13.39 9.37 2.04
C ILE A 158 13.13 7.87 2.29
N LEU A 159 12.88 7.08 1.24
CA LEU A 159 12.75 5.62 1.32
C LEU A 159 14.06 4.90 1.67
N PHE A 160 15.21 5.58 1.57
CA PHE A 160 16.51 5.11 2.06
C PHE A 160 16.85 5.63 3.47
N SER A 161 15.93 6.34 4.12
CA SER A 161 16.10 6.68 5.54
C SER A 161 16.17 5.40 6.38
N ALA A 162 16.84 5.49 7.54
CA ALA A 162 16.95 4.37 8.46
C ALA A 162 15.58 3.81 8.86
N ASP A 163 14.59 4.69 9.06
CA ASP A 163 13.23 4.31 9.44
C ASP A 163 12.51 3.54 8.33
N ALA A 164 12.53 4.04 7.09
CA ALA A 164 11.87 3.39 5.96
C ALA A 164 12.49 2.02 5.67
N ILE A 165 13.83 1.95 5.65
CA ILE A 165 14.56 0.69 5.45
C ILE A 165 14.22 -0.30 6.58
N LYS A 166 14.19 0.14 7.84
CA LYS A 166 13.84 -0.71 8.98
C LYS A 166 12.47 -1.36 8.78
N TYR A 167 11.42 -0.59 8.45
CA TYR A 167 10.09 -1.14 8.23
C TYR A 167 10.04 -2.12 7.06
N MET A 168 10.76 -1.84 5.95
CA MET A 168 10.82 -2.76 4.81
C MET A 168 11.49 -4.08 5.18
N PHE A 169 12.59 -4.04 5.95
CA PHE A 169 13.27 -5.26 6.40
C PHE A 169 12.45 -6.07 7.41
N GLU A 170 11.82 -5.41 8.37
CA GLU A 170 10.97 -6.05 9.37
C GLU A 170 9.79 -6.77 8.71
N ALA A 171 9.14 -6.11 7.75
CA ALA A 171 8.06 -6.71 6.96
C ALA A 171 8.55 -7.91 6.11
N ALA A 172 9.75 -7.82 5.55
CA ALA A 172 10.33 -8.89 4.75
C ALA A 172 10.73 -10.11 5.61
N GLY A 173 11.33 -9.88 6.78
CA GLY A 173 11.68 -10.93 7.74
C GLY A 173 10.44 -11.67 8.24
N THR A 174 9.42 -10.91 8.65
CA THR A 174 8.13 -11.48 9.12
C THR A 174 7.44 -12.34 8.07
N SER A 175 7.59 -11.96 6.79
CA SER A 175 7.03 -12.72 5.66
C SER A 175 7.89 -13.92 5.26
N SER A 176 9.21 -13.85 5.45
CA SER A 176 10.16 -14.93 5.13
C SER A 176 10.19 -16.04 6.17
N ASP A 177 9.86 -15.74 7.43
CA ASP A 177 9.85 -16.73 8.52
C ASP A 177 8.61 -17.63 8.49
N LYS A 178 7.61 -17.29 7.66
CA LYS A 178 6.37 -18.05 7.48
C LYS A 178 6.53 -19.12 6.41
N ILE A 179 5.71 -20.15 6.49
CA ILE A 179 5.60 -21.17 5.43
C ILE A 179 5.27 -20.46 4.11
N LEU A 180 6.07 -20.72 3.07
CA LEU A 180 5.89 -20.14 1.74
C LEU A 180 4.48 -20.45 1.21
N ASP A 181 3.61 -19.45 1.27
CA ASP A 181 2.34 -19.44 0.59
C ASP A 181 2.38 -18.43 -0.58
N GLU A 182 1.41 -18.55 -1.48
CA GLU A 182 1.30 -17.68 -2.65
C GLU A 182 1.22 -16.17 -2.31
N PRO A 183 0.44 -15.71 -1.31
CA PRO A 183 0.38 -14.28 -0.98
C PRO A 183 1.66 -13.72 -0.38
N HIS A 184 2.34 -14.43 0.54
CA HIS A 184 3.60 -13.95 1.12
C HIS A 184 4.72 -13.93 0.06
N TYR A 185 4.77 -14.90 -0.85
CA TYR A 185 5.71 -14.88 -1.96
C TYR A 185 5.45 -13.72 -2.93
N PHE A 186 4.17 -13.47 -3.27
CA PHE A 186 3.80 -12.34 -4.12
C PHE A 186 4.19 -10.99 -3.49
N PHE A 187 3.95 -10.83 -2.18
CA PHE A 187 4.40 -9.67 -1.42
C PHE A 187 5.93 -9.50 -1.47
N LEU A 188 6.70 -10.54 -1.15
CA LEU A 188 8.17 -10.49 -1.14
C LEU A 188 8.73 -10.13 -2.52
N LYS A 189 8.14 -10.67 -3.60
CA LYS A 189 8.49 -10.30 -4.97
C LYS A 189 8.25 -8.82 -5.24
N LYS A 190 7.09 -8.29 -4.84
CA LYS A 190 6.75 -6.86 -5.01
C LYS A 190 7.69 -5.97 -4.19
N LEU A 191 7.95 -6.32 -2.94
CA LEU A 191 8.86 -5.57 -2.07
C LEU A 191 10.27 -5.52 -2.66
N THR A 192 10.78 -6.66 -3.14
CA THR A 192 12.08 -6.74 -3.82
C THR A 192 12.13 -5.83 -5.04
N GLN A 193 11.05 -5.75 -5.83
CA GLN A 193 10.97 -4.81 -6.96
C GLN A 193 11.01 -3.35 -6.51
N VAL A 194 10.31 -2.99 -5.42
CA VAL A 194 10.36 -1.62 -4.87
C VAL A 194 11.80 -1.25 -4.57
N ILE A 195 12.52 -2.11 -3.87
CA ILE A 195 13.90 -1.88 -3.45
C ILE A 195 14.83 -1.82 -4.65
N GLN A 196 14.70 -2.76 -5.59
CA GLN A 196 15.53 -2.82 -6.78
C GLN A 196 15.39 -1.56 -7.63
N VAL A 197 14.15 -1.12 -7.89
CA VAL A 197 13.88 0.09 -8.67
C VAL A 197 14.45 1.32 -7.95
N ASN A 198 14.23 1.42 -6.65
CA ASN A 198 14.72 2.53 -5.84
C ASN A 198 16.27 2.55 -5.86
N LEU A 199 16.91 1.38 -5.74
CA LEU A 199 18.37 1.25 -5.79
C LEU A 199 18.95 1.56 -7.17
N LEU A 200 18.35 1.08 -8.26
CA LEU A 200 18.83 1.41 -9.60
C LEU A 200 18.66 2.90 -9.92
N THR A 201 17.61 3.53 -9.38
CA THR A 201 17.32 4.93 -9.63
C THR A 201 18.21 5.87 -8.82
N PHE A 202 18.50 5.55 -7.55
CA PHE A 202 19.23 6.44 -6.63
C PHE A 202 20.59 5.91 -6.15
N GLY A 203 20.91 4.66 -6.44
CA GLY A 203 22.20 3.99 -6.18
C GLY A 203 23.39 4.77 -6.71
N ASN A 204 23.21 5.38 -7.89
CA ASN A 204 24.24 6.19 -8.53
C ASN A 204 24.45 7.57 -7.86
N MET A 205 23.61 7.97 -6.90
CA MET A 205 23.66 9.29 -6.25
C MET A 205 24.17 9.26 -4.78
N SER A 206 24.34 8.09 -4.16
CA SER A 206 24.77 8.02 -2.75
C SER A 206 25.91 7.01 -2.54
N SER A 207 27.05 7.52 -2.09
CA SER A 207 28.22 6.73 -1.66
C SER A 207 27.96 5.88 -0.42
N ASN A 208 26.85 6.10 0.30
CA ASN A 208 26.50 5.44 1.57
C ASN A 208 25.60 4.20 1.41
N ILE A 209 25.15 3.90 0.19
CA ILE A 209 24.22 2.79 -0.09
C ILE A 209 24.89 1.42 0.12
N SER A 210 26.22 1.33 -0.01
CA SER A 210 26.99 0.09 0.11
C SER A 210 26.83 -0.62 1.48
N ALA A 211 26.78 0.14 2.59
CA ALA A 211 26.68 -0.42 3.93
C ALA A 211 25.28 -0.99 4.24
N HIS A 212 24.22 -0.31 3.75
CA HIS A 212 22.85 -0.83 3.86
C HIS A 212 22.62 -2.02 2.94
N PHE A 213 23.30 -2.08 1.79
CA PHE A 213 23.24 -3.20 0.85
C PHE A 213 23.86 -4.49 1.42
N THR A 214 24.86 -4.37 2.30
CA THR A 214 25.47 -5.54 2.97
C THR A 214 24.51 -6.23 3.94
N LEU A 215 23.54 -5.50 4.50
CA LEU A 215 22.44 -6.08 5.29
C LEU A 215 21.42 -6.82 4.42
N TRP A 216 21.19 -6.36 3.18
CA TRP A 216 20.27 -6.97 2.20
C TRP A 216 20.79 -8.28 1.61
N LEU A 217 22.11 -8.39 1.39
CA LEU A 217 22.75 -9.59 0.82
C LEU A 217 22.91 -10.75 1.82
N LYS A 218 22.37 -10.64 3.03
CA LYS A 218 22.47 -11.75 3.99
C LYS A 218 21.82 -13.02 3.42
N PRO A 219 22.45 -14.20 3.60
CA PRO A 219 22.01 -15.45 2.97
C PRO A 219 20.55 -15.86 3.26
N SER A 220 19.96 -15.32 4.32
CA SER A 220 18.55 -15.51 4.68
C SER A 220 17.57 -14.95 3.63
N PHE A 221 17.97 -13.95 2.83
CA PHE A 221 17.11 -13.33 1.81
C PHE A 221 17.26 -13.95 0.41
N ILE A 222 18.40 -14.59 0.13
CA ILE A 222 18.75 -15.15 -1.20
C ILE A 222 18.33 -16.63 -1.32
N ARG A 223 17.89 -17.27 -0.22
CA ARG A 223 17.30 -18.62 -0.25
C ARG A 223 15.78 -18.59 -0.45
N LEU A 224 15.33 -17.81 -1.43
CA LEU A 224 14.00 -17.95 -2.06
C LEU A 224 14.19 -18.49 -3.47
#